data_AF-A0A2W5Z675-F1
#
_entry.id   AF-A0A2W5Z675-F1
#
_cell.length_a   1.000
_cell.length_b   1.000
_cell.length_c   1.000
_cell.angle_alpha   90.00
_cell.angle_beta   90.00
_cell.angle_gamma   90.00
#
_symmetry.space_group_name_H-M   'P 1'
#
loop_
_entity.id
_entity.type
_entity.pdbx_description
1 polymer ?
#
loop_
_entity_poly.entity_id
_entity_poly.type
_entity_poly.pdbx_seq_one_letter_code
_entity_poly.pdbx_strand_id
1 'polypeptide(L)' 'MNMTVQLLTRPVRVRDRHRRAAAPSTSRHRSPEQRVRQAGGPEDRALYSCACGYAFQAAVSTTVDCPHCGDQQSW' A
#
# COMPACT_ATOMS: atom_id res chain seq x y z
N MET A 1 69.51 25.98 -27.04
CA MET A 1 68.42 26.75 -27.70
C MET A 1 67.13 25.96 -27.46
N ASN A 2 66.55 26.03 -26.25
CA ASN A 2 65.38 26.85 -25.89
C ASN A 2 64.14 26.33 -26.67
N MET A 3 62.98 25.94 -26.14
CA MET A 3 62.14 26.59 -25.13
C MET A 3 60.99 25.65 -24.69
N THR A 4 60.74 25.62 -23.38
CA THR A 4 59.42 25.65 -22.71
C THR A 4 58.38 24.55 -23.00
N VAL A 5 58.32 23.58 -22.09
CA VAL A 5 57.14 22.74 -21.84
C VAL A 5 56.12 23.54 -21.02
N GLN A 6 54.98 23.92 -21.61
CA GLN A 6 53.86 24.50 -20.85
C GLN A 6 52.91 23.38 -20.39
N LEU A 7 53.02 23.03 -19.11
CA LEU A 7 52.04 22.23 -18.39
C LEU A 7 50.77 23.07 -18.18
N LEU A 8 49.70 22.76 -18.90
CA LEU A 8 48.36 23.28 -18.61
C LEU A 8 47.52 22.16 -18.01
N THR A 9 47.58 22.05 -16.68
CA THR A 9 46.76 21.14 -15.89
C THR A 9 45.30 21.60 -15.97
N ARG A 10 44.45 20.80 -16.62
CA ARG A 10 43.01 21.08 -16.73
C ARG A 10 42.37 20.94 -15.34
N PRO A 11 41.69 21.97 -14.80
CA PRO A 11 40.97 21.80 -13.55
C PRO A 11 39.78 20.86 -13.78
N VAL A 12 39.82 19.71 -13.11
CA VAL A 12 38.70 18.77 -13.04
C VAL A 12 37.55 19.50 -12.35
N ARG A 13 36.47 19.76 -13.08
CA ARG A 13 35.21 20.24 -12.47
C ARG A 13 34.71 19.15 -11.54
N VAL A 14 34.95 19.32 -10.24
CA VAL A 14 34.33 18.51 -9.20
C VAL A 14 32.83 18.77 -9.32
N ARG A 15 32.12 17.82 -9.94
CA ARG A 15 30.66 17.84 -10.03
C ARG A 15 30.12 17.97 -8.63
N ASP A 16 29.43 19.08 -8.40
CA ASP A 16 28.76 19.40 -7.16
C ASP A 16 27.84 18.24 -6.79
N ARG A 17 28.30 17.45 -5.82
CA ARG A 17 27.49 16.47 -5.09
C ARG A 17 26.57 17.27 -4.15
N HIS A 18 25.73 18.12 -4.71
CA HIS A 18 24.40 18.31 -4.15
C HIS A 18 23.67 16.97 -4.38
N ARG A 19 23.96 15.92 -3.62
CA ARG A 19 23.29 15.67 -2.34
C ARG A 19 21.85 16.18 -2.40
N ARG A 20 21.10 15.70 -3.41
CA ARG A 20 19.76 15.18 -3.14
C ARG A 20 19.95 14.15 -2.04
N ALA A 21 19.94 14.63 -0.80
CA ALA A 21 19.65 13.80 0.34
C ALA A 21 18.29 13.20 -0.01
N ALA A 22 18.30 11.95 -0.48
CA ALA A 22 17.12 11.13 -0.37
C ALA A 22 16.73 11.25 1.10
N ALA A 23 15.61 11.93 1.37
CA ALA A 23 15.05 11.94 2.70
C ALA A 23 15.03 10.47 3.15
N PRO A 24 15.52 10.14 4.36
CA PRO A 24 15.57 8.76 4.77
C PRO A 24 14.16 8.22 4.63
N SER A 25 13.98 7.27 3.70
CA SER A 25 12.79 6.44 3.63
C SER A 25 12.84 5.56 4.86
N THR A 26 12.53 6.17 6.00
CA THR A 26 12.04 5.47 7.15
C THR A 26 10.75 4.83 6.66
N SER A 27 10.87 3.61 6.12
CA SER A 27 9.90 2.57 6.42
C SER A 27 9.84 2.56 7.94
N ARG A 28 9.03 3.46 8.50
CA ARG A 28 8.65 3.44 9.90
C ARG A 28 7.97 2.11 10.02
N HIS A 29 8.70 1.12 10.51
CA HIS A 29 8.14 -0.18 10.84
C HIS A 29 6.96 0.13 11.74
N ARG A 30 5.75 0.05 11.16
CA ARG A 30 4.53 0.31 11.89
C ARG A 30 4.51 -0.68 13.03
N SER A 31 4.35 -0.16 14.24
CA SER A 31 4.22 -1.02 15.40
C SER A 31 3.06 -2.00 15.16
N PRO A 32 3.10 -3.21 15.73
CA PRO A 32 1.97 -4.15 15.64
C PRO A 32 0.62 -3.48 15.95
N GLU A 33 0.58 -2.59 16.93
CA GLU A 33 -0.63 -1.85 17.33
C GLU A 33 -1.09 -0.88 16.23
N GLN A 34 -0.16 -0.19 15.57
CA GLN A 34 -0.50 0.68 14.43
C GLN A 34 -1.05 -0.11 13.26
N ARG A 35 -0.55 -1.32 13.02
CA ARG A 35 -1.05 -2.21 11.96
C ARG A 35 -2.48 -2.67 12.27
N VAL A 36 -2.73 -3.09 13.50
CA VAL A 36 -4.08 -3.53 13.93
C VAL A 36 -5.09 -2.39 13.83
N ARG A 37 -4.76 -1.17 14.29
CA ARG A 37 -5.67 -0.02 14.17
C ARG A 37 -5.98 0.35 12.72
N GLN A 38 -5.00 0.23 11.83
CA GLN A 38 -5.19 0.51 10.40
C GLN A 38 -5.91 -0.61 9.66
N ALA A 39 -5.91 -1.83 10.20
CA ALA A 39 -6.61 -2.97 9.61
C ALA A 39 -8.14 -2.87 9.72
N GLY A 40 -8.69 -1.88 10.45
CA GLY A 40 -10.13 -1.59 10.45
C GLY A 40 -10.97 -2.43 11.41
N GLY A 41 -10.36 -3.30 12.22
CA GLY A 41 -11.08 -4.17 13.15
C GLY A 41 -11.81 -5.33 12.45
N PRO A 42 -12.50 -6.20 13.21
CA PRO A 42 -13.29 -7.29 12.64
C PRO A 42 -14.49 -6.74 11.86
N GLU A 43 -14.73 -7.28 10.66
CA GLU A 43 -15.92 -7.00 9.86
C GLU A 43 -17.03 -8.01 10.16
N ASP A 44 -18.25 -7.54 10.39
CA ASP A 44 -19.42 -8.38 10.69
C ASP A 44 -20.22 -8.68 9.41
N ARG A 45 -19.60 -9.45 8.51
CA ARG A 45 -20.20 -9.89 7.24
C ARG A 45 -20.07 -11.40 7.06
N ALA A 46 -21.10 -12.02 6.53
CA ALA A 46 -21.13 -13.45 6.22
C ALA A 46 -21.48 -13.70 4.75
N LEU A 47 -21.03 -14.85 4.24
CA LEU A 47 -21.42 -15.38 2.94
C LEU A 47 -22.70 -16.22 3.11
N TYR A 48 -23.77 -15.80 2.47
CA TYR A 48 -25.04 -16.51 2.42
C TYR A 48 -25.16 -17.26 1.09
N SER A 49 -25.75 -18.45 1.12
CA SER A 49 -26.03 -19.27 -0.08
C SER A 49 -27.53 -19.54 -0.17
N CYS A 50 -28.19 -18.84 -1.10
CA CYS A 50 -29.62 -18.99 -1.30
C CYS A 50 -29.96 -20.29 -2.04
N ALA A 51 -31.14 -20.86 -1.79
CA ALA A 51 -31.65 -22.04 -2.49
C ALA A 51 -31.80 -21.82 -4.01
N CYS A 52 -31.91 -20.57 -4.48
CA CYS A 52 -31.90 -20.23 -5.90
C CYS A 52 -30.52 -20.39 -6.57
N GLY A 53 -29.48 -20.74 -5.80
CA GLY A 53 -28.11 -20.94 -6.27
C GLY A 53 -27.22 -19.69 -6.20
N TYR A 54 -27.77 -18.54 -5.78
CA TYR A 54 -27.00 -17.30 -5.65
C TYR A 54 -26.28 -17.22 -4.30
N ALA A 55 -24.98 -16.93 -4.32
CA ALA A 55 -24.18 -16.67 -3.13
C ALA A 55 -23.83 -15.19 -3.03
N PHE A 56 -24.00 -14.59 -1.85
CA PHE A 56 -23.79 -13.17 -1.64
C PHE A 56 -23.30 -12.85 -0.23
N GLN A 57 -22.58 -11.73 -0.10
CA GLN A 57 -22.12 -11.25 1.20
C GLN A 57 -23.08 -10.18 1.72
N ALA A 58 -23.47 -10.31 2.98
CA ALA A 58 -24.29 -9.33 3.69
C ALA A 58 -23.82 -9.19 5.14
N ALA A 59 -24.27 -8.14 5.82
CA ALA A 59 -24.06 -8.01 7.25
C ALA A 59 -24.72 -9.19 7.98
N VAL A 60 -24.11 -9.66 9.07
CA VAL A 60 -24.71 -10.72 9.87
C VAL A 60 -25.98 -10.18 10.55
N SER A 61 -27.12 -10.75 10.18
CA SER A 61 -28.43 -10.40 10.74
C SER A 61 -29.27 -11.66 10.95
N THR A 62 -30.34 -11.57 11.72
CA THR A 62 -31.29 -12.68 11.94
C THR A 62 -32.12 -13.02 10.68
N THR A 63 -32.28 -12.05 9.79
CA THR A 63 -32.96 -12.22 8.51
C THR A 63 -32.23 -11.46 7.41
N VAL A 64 -32.12 -12.06 6.23
CA VAL A 64 -31.54 -11.43 5.05
C VAL A 64 -32.29 -11.85 3.79
N ASP A 65 -32.57 -10.91 2.90
CA ASP A 65 -33.25 -11.19 1.63
C ASP A 65 -32.22 -11.40 0.50
N CYS A 66 -32.45 -12.40 -0.34
CA CYS A 66 -31.60 -12.69 -1.48
C CYS A 66 -31.76 -11.59 -2.54
N PRO A 67 -30.68 -10.90 -2.96
CA PRO A 67 -30.78 -9.81 -3.94
C PRO A 67 -31.11 -10.31 -5.36
N HIS A 68 -31.06 -11.63 -5.59
CA HIS A 68 -31.38 -12.24 -6.88
C HIS A 68 -32.86 -12.62 -7.02
N CYS A 69 -33.43 -13.34 -6.03
CA CYS A 69 -34.82 -13.82 -6.10
C CYS A 69 -35.78 -13.18 -5.08
N GLY A 70 -35.26 -12.46 -4.09
CA GLY A 70 -36.05 -11.88 -3.00
C GLY A 70 -36.39 -12.85 -1.86
N ASP A 71 -35.98 -14.13 -1.93
CA ASP A 71 -36.25 -15.09 -0.86
C ASP A 71 -35.51 -14.71 0.43
N GLN A 72 -36.21 -14.82 1.55
CA GLN A 72 -35.67 -14.55 2.88
C GLN A 72 -34.95 -15.78 3.44
N GLN A 73 -33.74 -15.56 3.96
CA GLN A 73 -32.96 -16.55 4.71
C GLN A 73 -32.92 -16.16 6.19
N SER A 74 -33.18 -17.13 7.06
CA SER A 74 -33.09 -17.02 8.52
C SER A 74 -32.31 -18.21 9.08
N TRP A 75 -31.64 -18.01 10.21
CA TRP A 75 -30.84 -19.00 10.91
C TRP A 75 -31.17 -19.04 12.40
#